data_AF-A0A7W7SDK6-F1
#
_entry.id   AF-A0A7W7SDK6-F1
#
_cell.length_a   1.000
_cell.length_b   1.000
_cell.length_c   1.000
_cell.angle_alpha   90.00
_cell.angle_beta   90.00
_cell.angle_gamma   90.00
#
_symmetry.space_group_name_H-M   'P 1'
#
loop_
_entity.id
_entity.type
_entity.pdbx_description
1 polymer ?
#
loop_
_entity_poly.entity_id
_entity_poly.type
_entity_poly.pdbx_seq_one_letter_code
_entity_poly.pdbx_strand_id
1 'polypeptide(L)'
;MTVATRPDGPETEQPTVGTAGATAVAAARAAAVLEPGLDRPVGLVGARLRAAAAALLLAVGAGGGWAAFGSLPHTLALPAVLAHGTAPETVRADQAGSLLAYQVGTGAVVTQGQGIALLRTPAGDELVVRAPHAGTVTALLATPGATVAPGAGLLALDDAQLPDTVRIFATSLQDAGHLVRGRTVLVPVPGAGTVQATITEVDSLPVRAETLDGTFTVPLPGVPTGAAPVWVAYARIQASATQLRGPVPLTVSVDLGARHPYQAVFGSGAGR
;
A
#
# COMPACT_ATOMS: atom_id res chain seq x y z
N MET A 1 55.85 27.51 -123.05
CA MET A 1 57.33 27.62 -123.05
C MET A 1 57.75 27.86 -121.60
N THR A 2 58.84 27.22 -121.14
CA THR A 2 59.41 27.27 -119.76
C THR A 2 58.65 26.41 -118.73
N VAL A 3 59.05 25.19 -118.29
CA VAL A 3 60.28 24.56 -117.74
C VAL A 3 60.47 24.75 -116.21
N ALA A 4 60.44 23.59 -115.51
CA ALA A 4 61.09 23.15 -114.24
C ALA A 4 60.77 23.90 -112.91
N THR A 5 60.73 23.29 -111.70
CA THR A 5 61.53 22.20 -111.09
C THR A 5 60.85 21.58 -109.84
N ARG A 6 61.16 20.29 -109.60
CA ARG A 6 61.12 19.38 -108.42
C ARG A 6 61.50 20.04 -107.05
N PRO A 7 61.05 19.59 -105.84
CA PRO A 7 61.46 18.30 -105.26
C PRO A 7 60.51 17.45 -104.40
N ASP A 8 60.87 16.17 -104.39
CA ASP A 8 60.41 15.04 -103.57
C ASP A 8 60.56 15.29 -102.06
N GLY A 9 59.60 14.78 -101.28
CA GLY A 9 59.66 14.66 -99.82
C GLY A 9 58.67 13.59 -99.33
N PRO A 10 59.00 12.83 -98.27
CA PRO A 10 58.69 11.40 -98.17
C PRO A 10 57.40 11.06 -97.44
N GLU A 11 56.85 9.89 -97.78
CA GLU A 11 55.87 9.12 -97.03
C GLU A 11 56.30 9.00 -95.56
N THR A 12 55.42 9.36 -94.63
CA THR A 12 55.62 9.10 -93.20
C THR A 12 54.42 8.37 -92.64
N GLU A 13 54.74 7.21 -92.08
CA GLU A 13 53.92 6.19 -91.46
C GLU A 13 52.94 6.74 -90.41
N GLN A 14 51.77 6.11 -90.36
CA GLN A 14 50.81 6.23 -89.27
C GLN A 14 51.42 5.68 -87.97
N PRO A 15 51.51 6.47 -86.89
CA PRO A 15 51.92 5.95 -85.60
C PRO A 15 50.77 5.18 -84.95
N THR A 16 51.04 3.90 -84.71
CA THR A 16 50.31 2.99 -83.83
C THR A 16 50.16 3.61 -82.43
N VAL A 17 48.90 3.81 -82.02
CA VAL A 17 48.52 4.34 -80.71
C VAL A 17 49.00 3.38 -79.62
N GLY A 18 49.96 3.83 -78.82
CA GLY A 18 50.53 3.10 -77.70
C GLY A 18 49.50 2.83 -76.61
N THR A 19 49.18 1.55 -76.42
CA THR A 19 48.26 0.96 -75.43
C THR A 19 48.74 1.09 -73.97
N ALA A 20 49.87 1.76 -73.71
CA ALA A 20 50.50 1.87 -72.39
C ALA A 20 49.99 3.06 -71.55
N GLY A 21 49.54 4.16 -72.19
CA GLY A 21 49.01 5.33 -71.48
C GLY A 21 47.59 5.11 -70.95
N ALA A 22 46.77 4.36 -71.68
CA ALA A 22 45.40 4.05 -71.30
C ALA A 22 45.32 3.10 -70.10
N THR A 23 46.28 2.17 -69.96
CA THR A 23 46.36 1.25 -68.83
C THR A 23 46.88 1.93 -67.56
N ALA A 24 47.78 2.92 -67.65
CA ALA A 24 48.24 3.69 -66.50
C ALA A 24 47.14 4.63 -65.93
N VAL A 25 46.34 5.26 -66.79
CA VAL A 25 45.21 6.10 -66.36
C VAL A 25 44.03 5.24 -65.88
N ALA A 26 43.82 4.04 -66.45
CA ALA A 26 42.85 3.07 -65.94
C ALA A 26 43.27 2.44 -64.60
N ALA A 27 44.57 2.15 -64.41
CA ALA A 27 45.10 1.66 -63.14
C ALA A 27 45.09 2.75 -62.04
N ALA A 28 45.38 4.01 -62.39
CA ALA A 28 45.25 5.14 -61.46
C ALA A 28 43.79 5.43 -61.11
N ARG A 29 42.84 5.27 -62.05
CA ARG A 29 41.40 5.35 -61.75
C ARG A 29 40.89 4.14 -60.95
N ALA A 30 41.45 2.94 -61.15
CA ALA A 30 41.11 1.75 -60.35
C ALA A 30 41.69 1.82 -58.93
N ALA A 31 42.87 2.42 -58.75
CA ALA A 31 43.46 2.67 -57.43
C ALA A 31 42.81 3.88 -56.70
N ALA A 32 42.18 4.80 -57.40
CA ALA A 32 41.37 5.87 -56.80
C ALA A 32 39.97 5.40 -56.34
N VAL A 33 39.60 4.14 -56.63
CA VAL A 33 38.44 3.45 -56.04
C VAL A 33 38.90 2.62 -54.82
N LEU A 34 39.81 3.19 -54.03
CA LEU A 34 40.12 2.69 -52.70
C LEU A 34 38.97 3.09 -51.77
N GLU A 35 38.12 2.10 -51.53
CA GLU A 35 37.12 1.97 -50.47
C GLU A 35 35.91 2.93 -50.45
N PRO A 36 34.85 2.62 -51.22
CA PRO A 36 33.50 3.20 -51.07
C PRO A 36 32.78 2.84 -49.73
N GLY A 37 33.52 2.48 -48.68
CA GLY A 37 32.97 1.85 -47.47
C GLY A 37 33.24 2.59 -46.15
N LEU A 38 34.24 3.49 -46.10
CA LEU A 38 34.73 4.05 -44.83
C LEU A 38 34.01 5.32 -44.34
N ASP A 39 33.23 6.01 -45.19
CA ASP A 39 32.43 7.17 -44.75
C ASP A 39 31.01 6.78 -44.26
N ARG A 40 30.59 5.55 -44.53
CA ARG A 40 29.29 5.02 -44.10
C ARG A 40 29.16 4.69 -42.60
N PRO A 41 30.20 4.28 -41.84
CA PRO A 41 30.06 4.04 -40.40
C PRO A 41 29.88 5.34 -39.60
N VAL A 42 30.38 6.49 -40.06
CA VAL A 42 30.25 7.77 -39.34
C VAL A 42 28.79 8.27 -39.35
N GLY A 43 28.06 8.06 -40.45
CA GLY A 43 26.64 8.40 -40.55
C GLY A 43 25.73 7.52 -39.69
N LEU A 44 26.02 6.21 -39.62
CA LEU A 44 25.26 5.27 -38.79
C LEU A 44 25.54 5.44 -37.29
N VAL A 45 26.80 5.72 -36.92
CA VAL A 45 27.16 6.08 -35.54
C VAL A 45 26.51 7.42 -35.18
N GLY A 46 26.51 8.42 -36.07
CA GLY A 46 25.83 9.70 -35.86
C GLY A 46 24.31 9.57 -35.71
N ALA A 47 23.65 8.74 -36.53
CA ALA A 47 22.21 8.51 -36.43
C ALA A 47 21.83 7.75 -35.14
N ARG A 48 22.59 6.71 -34.77
CA ARG A 48 22.38 5.96 -33.53
C ARG A 48 22.66 6.81 -32.29
N LEU A 49 23.71 7.63 -32.32
CA LEU A 49 24.04 8.54 -31.23
C LEU A 49 22.96 9.64 -31.06
N ARG A 50 22.44 10.19 -32.17
CA ARG A 50 21.32 11.15 -32.13
C ARG A 50 20.05 10.51 -31.60
N ALA A 51 19.73 9.28 -32.01
CA ALA A 51 18.59 8.55 -31.48
C ALA A 51 18.75 8.27 -29.98
N ALA A 52 19.95 7.88 -29.53
CA ALA A 52 20.24 7.68 -28.12
C ALA A 52 20.12 8.98 -27.32
N ALA A 53 20.62 10.10 -27.83
CA ALA A 53 20.50 11.42 -27.20
C ALA A 53 19.03 11.87 -27.12
N ALA A 54 18.25 11.66 -28.18
CA ALA A 54 16.82 11.97 -28.18
C ALA A 54 16.06 11.08 -27.19
N ALA A 55 16.34 9.78 -27.15
CA ALA A 55 15.75 8.85 -26.18
C ALA A 55 16.11 9.23 -24.74
N LEU A 56 17.36 9.63 -24.48
CA LEU A 56 17.80 10.12 -23.18
C LEU A 56 17.06 11.40 -22.79
N LEU A 57 16.93 12.38 -23.71
CA LEU A 57 16.19 13.62 -23.45
C LEU A 57 14.71 13.36 -23.18
N LEU A 58 14.09 12.44 -23.93
CA LEU A 58 12.71 12.03 -23.69
C LEU A 58 12.56 11.32 -22.34
N ALA A 59 13.49 10.45 -21.97
CA ALA A 59 13.47 9.76 -20.68
C ALA A 59 13.64 10.74 -19.51
N VAL A 60 14.59 11.69 -19.61
CA VAL A 60 14.81 12.73 -18.60
C VAL A 60 13.62 13.68 -18.54
N GLY A 61 13.06 14.07 -19.70
CA GLY A 61 11.87 14.92 -19.78
C GLY A 61 10.63 14.24 -19.20
N ALA A 62 10.42 12.96 -19.49
CA ALA A 62 9.34 12.17 -18.91
C ALA A 62 9.52 11.99 -17.40
N GLY A 63 10.75 11.71 -16.94
CA GLY A 63 11.07 11.60 -15.52
C GLY A 63 10.89 12.93 -14.78
N GLY A 64 11.33 14.04 -15.36
CA GLY A 64 11.17 15.39 -14.80
C GLY A 64 9.71 15.85 -14.80
N GLY A 65 8.98 15.58 -15.89
CA GLY A 65 7.55 15.83 -15.97
C GLY A 65 6.77 15.02 -14.94
N TRP A 66 7.06 13.72 -14.81
CA TRP A 66 6.44 12.90 -13.78
C TRP A 66 6.84 13.37 -12.36
N ALA A 67 8.08 13.79 -12.13
CA ALA A 67 8.49 14.31 -10.83
C ALA A 67 7.74 15.60 -10.43
N ALA A 68 7.43 16.45 -11.42
CA ALA A 68 6.71 17.72 -11.21
C ALA A 68 5.19 17.54 -11.09
N PHE A 69 4.59 16.69 -11.93
CA PHE A 69 3.13 16.54 -12.04
C PHE A 69 2.60 15.25 -11.42
N GLY A 70 3.47 14.32 -11.06
CA GLY A 70 3.11 13.08 -10.40
C GLY A 70 2.55 13.33 -9.00
N SER A 71 1.73 12.38 -8.56
CA SER A 71 1.17 12.32 -7.22
C SER A 71 1.47 10.95 -6.65
N LEU A 72 2.20 10.89 -5.55
CA LEU A 72 2.34 9.67 -4.77
C LEU A 72 1.29 9.67 -3.64
N PRO A 73 0.56 8.55 -3.46
CA PRO A 73 -0.26 8.36 -2.27
C PRO A 73 0.65 8.48 -1.03
N HIS A 74 0.30 9.38 -0.13
CA HIS A 74 0.95 9.48 1.16
C HIS A 74 0.04 8.83 2.18
N THR A 75 0.40 7.62 2.62
CA THR A 75 -0.38 6.89 3.61
C THR A 75 0.42 6.66 4.89
N LEU A 76 -0.30 6.58 6.00
CA LEU A 76 0.24 6.22 7.30
C LEU A 76 -0.32 4.86 7.72
N ALA A 77 0.56 3.88 7.89
CA ALA A 77 0.19 2.55 8.35
C ALA A 77 0.02 2.56 9.88
N LEU A 78 -1.16 2.21 10.36
CA LEU A 78 -1.45 2.16 11.80
C LEU A 78 -2.09 0.82 12.20
N PRO A 79 -1.78 0.32 13.40
CA PRO A 79 -2.48 -0.82 13.96
C PRO A 79 -3.95 -0.48 14.24
N ALA A 80 -4.83 -1.44 14.00
CA ALA A 80 -6.26 -1.28 14.20
C ALA A 80 -6.97 -2.60 14.51
N VAL A 81 -8.19 -2.50 15.02
CA VAL A 81 -9.12 -3.63 15.17
C VAL A 81 -10.41 -3.30 14.47
N LEU A 82 -10.86 -4.24 13.63
CA LEU A 82 -12.20 -4.23 13.06
C LEU A 82 -13.12 -5.05 13.96
N ALA A 83 -14.17 -4.41 14.48
CA ALA A 83 -15.16 -5.03 15.35
C ALA A 83 -16.53 -4.34 15.16
N HIS A 84 -17.56 -4.82 15.82
CA HIS A 84 -18.85 -4.14 15.81
C HIS A 84 -18.90 -3.07 16.91
N GLY A 85 -19.38 -1.89 16.55
CA GLY A 85 -19.55 -0.77 17.48
C GLY A 85 -18.23 -0.22 18.05
N THR A 86 -18.36 0.56 19.13
CA THR A 86 -17.20 1.22 19.72
C THR A 86 -16.43 0.30 20.64
N ALA A 87 -17.03 -0.65 21.37
CA ALA A 87 -16.30 -1.59 22.21
C ALA A 87 -17.13 -2.86 22.46
N PRO A 88 -16.49 -4.00 22.79
CA PRO A 88 -17.23 -5.17 23.23
C PRO A 88 -18.10 -4.87 24.46
N GLU A 89 -19.34 -5.29 24.42
CA GLU A 89 -20.28 -5.16 25.52
C GLU A 89 -19.94 -6.15 26.62
N THR A 90 -19.88 -5.68 27.87
CA THR A 90 -19.70 -6.57 29.01
C THR A 90 -21.04 -7.11 29.49
N VAL A 91 -21.23 -8.42 29.36
CA VAL A 91 -22.37 -9.12 29.96
C VAL A 91 -22.11 -9.29 31.45
N ARG A 92 -23.03 -8.77 32.27
CA ARG A 92 -22.90 -8.71 33.72
C ARG A 92 -23.79 -9.74 34.40
N ALA A 93 -23.40 -10.14 35.61
CA ALA A 93 -24.23 -10.99 36.46
C ALA A 93 -25.38 -10.15 37.06
N ASP A 94 -26.62 -10.58 36.86
CA ASP A 94 -27.79 -9.87 37.45
C ASP A 94 -27.89 -10.09 38.97
N GLN A 95 -27.35 -11.21 39.46
CA GLN A 95 -27.40 -11.62 40.85
C GLN A 95 -26.04 -12.10 41.33
N ALA A 96 -25.84 -12.05 42.65
CA ALA A 96 -24.66 -12.61 43.28
C ALA A 96 -24.67 -14.15 43.16
N GLY A 97 -23.51 -14.76 43.01
CA GLY A 97 -23.40 -16.21 42.97
C GLY A 97 -21.98 -16.71 42.72
N SER A 98 -21.79 -18.03 42.77
CA SER A 98 -20.56 -18.67 42.31
C SER A 98 -20.72 -19.08 40.85
N LEU A 99 -19.77 -18.69 40.00
CA LEU A 99 -19.76 -19.10 38.60
C LEU A 99 -19.39 -20.59 38.51
N LEU A 100 -20.31 -21.45 38.09
CA LEU A 100 -20.06 -22.88 37.98
C LEU A 100 -19.30 -23.22 36.69
N ALA A 101 -19.78 -22.71 35.55
CA ALA A 101 -19.18 -22.96 34.25
C ALA A 101 -19.65 -21.94 33.22
N TYR A 102 -18.85 -21.75 32.17
CA TYR A 102 -19.33 -21.16 30.93
C TYR A 102 -19.88 -22.26 30.02
N GLN A 103 -20.96 -21.94 29.31
CA GLN A 103 -21.53 -22.78 28.27
C GLN A 103 -20.98 -22.42 26.88
N VAL A 104 -20.20 -21.33 26.80
CA VAL A 104 -19.58 -20.80 25.59
C VAL A 104 -18.11 -20.53 25.81
N GLY A 105 -17.33 -20.61 24.74
CA GLY A 105 -15.90 -20.27 24.76
C GLY A 105 -15.62 -18.94 24.07
N THR A 106 -14.41 -18.43 24.27
CA THR A 106 -13.87 -17.32 23.49
C THR A 106 -13.92 -17.61 21.99
N GLY A 107 -14.39 -16.66 21.19
CA GLY A 107 -14.60 -16.81 19.74
C GLY A 107 -15.90 -17.51 19.34
N ALA A 108 -16.72 -17.96 20.29
CA ALA A 108 -18.01 -18.57 19.99
C ALA A 108 -19.03 -17.51 19.54
N VAL A 109 -19.80 -17.83 18.50
CA VAL A 109 -20.95 -17.04 18.08
C VAL A 109 -22.16 -17.45 18.92
N VAL A 110 -22.86 -16.46 19.47
CA VAL A 110 -24.05 -16.66 20.31
C VAL A 110 -25.26 -15.95 19.71
N THR A 111 -26.44 -16.50 19.96
CA THR A 111 -27.72 -15.85 19.65
C THR A 111 -28.29 -15.17 20.88
N GLN A 112 -29.16 -14.17 20.67
CA GLN A 112 -29.90 -13.54 21.77
C GLN A 112 -30.68 -14.58 22.58
N GLY A 113 -30.56 -14.52 23.91
CA GLY A 113 -31.22 -15.43 24.85
C GLY A 113 -30.54 -16.79 25.03
N GLN A 114 -29.47 -17.08 24.29
CA GLN A 114 -28.68 -18.31 24.46
C GLN A 114 -28.03 -18.33 25.85
N GLY A 115 -28.02 -19.49 26.50
CA GLY A 115 -27.30 -19.68 27.76
C GLY A 115 -25.80 -19.58 27.55
N ILE A 116 -25.14 -18.72 28.34
CA ILE A 116 -23.70 -18.43 28.22
C ILE A 116 -22.92 -18.82 29.47
N ALA A 117 -23.55 -18.80 30.63
CA ALA A 117 -22.92 -19.17 31.89
C ALA A 117 -23.96 -19.74 32.87
N LEU A 118 -23.48 -20.55 33.81
CA LEU A 118 -24.26 -21.11 34.90
C LEU A 118 -23.73 -20.57 36.23
N LEU A 119 -24.58 -19.89 36.99
CA LEU A 119 -24.28 -19.40 38.33
C LEU A 119 -25.00 -20.25 39.36
N ARG A 120 -24.38 -20.42 40.54
CA ARG A 120 -25.05 -20.91 41.75
C ARG A 120 -25.28 -19.75 42.70
N THR A 121 -26.54 -19.45 42.98
CA THR A 121 -26.91 -18.38 43.91
C THR A 121 -26.56 -18.76 45.36
N PRO A 122 -26.50 -17.80 46.30
CA PRO A 122 -26.34 -18.09 47.72
C PRO A 122 -27.45 -18.98 48.31
N ALA A 123 -28.64 -19.00 47.68
CA ALA A 123 -29.76 -19.86 48.07
C ALA A 123 -29.57 -21.33 47.64
N GLY A 124 -28.56 -21.62 46.81
CA GLY A 124 -28.28 -22.95 46.26
C GLY A 124 -28.87 -23.19 44.88
N ASP A 125 -29.71 -22.28 44.37
CA ASP A 125 -30.34 -22.41 43.05
C ASP A 125 -29.33 -22.18 41.91
N GLU A 126 -29.51 -22.88 40.80
CA GLU A 126 -28.74 -22.69 39.59
C GLU A 126 -29.44 -21.73 38.62
N LEU A 127 -28.74 -20.66 38.24
CA LEU A 127 -29.23 -19.61 37.35
C LEU A 127 -28.45 -19.63 36.04
N VAL A 128 -29.15 -19.79 34.93
CA VAL A 128 -28.57 -19.66 33.59
C VAL A 128 -28.54 -18.19 33.20
N VAL A 129 -27.34 -17.65 33.03
CA VAL A 129 -27.14 -16.31 32.45
C VAL A 129 -27.25 -16.43 30.94
N ARG A 130 -27.97 -15.49 30.32
CA ARG A 130 -28.28 -15.49 28.89
C ARG A 130 -27.63 -14.32 28.17
N ALA A 131 -27.30 -14.52 26.90
CA ALA A 131 -26.76 -13.45 26.05
C ALA A 131 -27.85 -12.37 25.79
N PRO A 132 -27.55 -11.07 25.99
CA PRO A 132 -28.52 -10.00 25.76
C PRO A 132 -28.80 -9.79 24.26
N HIS A 133 -27.78 -9.99 23.42
CA HIS A 133 -27.81 -9.81 21.97
C HIS A 133 -27.08 -10.95 21.25
N ALA A 134 -27.26 -11.05 19.94
CA ALA A 134 -26.48 -11.97 19.11
C ALA A 134 -25.10 -11.37 18.83
N GLY A 135 -24.04 -12.17 18.90
CA GLY A 135 -22.69 -11.65 18.79
C GLY A 135 -21.60 -12.71 18.88
N THR A 136 -20.35 -12.27 19.00
CA THR A 136 -19.20 -13.16 19.20
C THR A 136 -18.57 -12.93 20.57
N VAL A 137 -18.35 -13.99 21.35
CA VAL A 137 -17.73 -13.89 22.68
C VAL A 137 -16.27 -13.48 22.52
N THR A 138 -15.90 -12.33 23.10
CA THR A 138 -14.55 -11.79 23.01
C THR A 138 -13.70 -12.13 24.23
N ALA A 139 -14.25 -12.16 25.44
CA ALA A 139 -13.44 -12.54 26.61
C ALA A 139 -14.29 -13.19 27.67
N LEU A 140 -13.67 -14.05 28.49
CA LEU A 140 -14.26 -14.57 29.72
C LEU A 140 -13.59 -13.81 30.87
N LEU A 141 -14.37 -12.98 31.56
CA LEU A 141 -13.89 -12.01 32.55
C LEU A 141 -13.86 -12.58 33.97
N ALA A 142 -14.72 -13.56 34.27
CA ALA A 142 -14.72 -14.27 35.54
C ALA A 142 -14.22 -15.71 35.37
N THR A 143 -13.57 -16.26 36.39
CA THR A 143 -13.11 -17.66 36.39
C THR A 143 -14.17 -18.57 37.00
N PRO A 144 -14.43 -19.77 36.43
CA PRO A 144 -15.25 -20.77 37.12
C PRO A 144 -14.74 -21.05 38.53
N GLY A 145 -15.66 -21.16 39.49
CA GLY A 145 -15.42 -21.21 40.93
C GLY A 145 -15.43 -19.83 41.62
N ALA A 146 -15.23 -18.73 40.88
CA ALA A 146 -15.22 -17.40 41.47
C ALA A 146 -16.61 -17.00 41.98
N THR A 147 -16.63 -16.27 43.10
CA THR A 147 -17.85 -15.60 43.58
C THR A 147 -17.95 -14.25 42.88
N VAL A 148 -19.07 -14.03 42.19
CA VAL A 148 -19.38 -12.80 41.46
C VAL A 148 -20.44 -12.00 42.22
N ALA A 149 -20.25 -10.69 42.26
CA ALA A 149 -21.24 -9.75 42.79
C ALA A 149 -22.28 -9.39 41.70
N PRO A 150 -23.47 -8.89 42.07
CA PRO A 150 -24.37 -8.29 41.10
C PRO A 150 -23.66 -7.16 40.34
N GLY A 151 -23.85 -7.11 39.03
CA GLY A 151 -23.17 -6.16 38.13
C GLY A 151 -21.73 -6.54 37.78
N ALA A 152 -21.15 -7.61 38.34
CA ALA A 152 -19.82 -8.05 37.95
C ALA A 152 -19.81 -8.56 36.50
N GLY A 153 -18.77 -8.22 35.75
CA GLY A 153 -18.59 -8.69 34.37
C GLY A 153 -18.31 -10.19 34.33
N LEU A 154 -19.06 -10.92 33.51
CA LEU A 154 -18.88 -12.35 33.28
C LEU A 154 -18.12 -12.59 31.99
N LEU A 155 -18.59 -12.02 30.89
CA LEU A 155 -17.92 -12.13 29.60
C LEU A 155 -18.06 -10.83 28.81
N ALA A 156 -17.21 -10.66 27.82
CA ALA A 156 -17.32 -9.60 26.83
C ALA A 156 -17.86 -10.17 25.50
N LEU A 157 -18.73 -9.40 24.84
CA LEU A 157 -19.47 -9.79 23.63
C LEU A 157 -19.31 -8.70 22.56
N ASP A 158 -18.90 -9.08 21.36
CA ASP A 158 -18.95 -8.23 20.17
C ASP A 158 -20.35 -8.33 19.56
N ASP A 159 -21.16 -7.28 19.72
CA ASP A 159 -22.58 -7.26 19.32
C ASP A 159 -22.74 -7.12 17.81
N ALA A 160 -23.25 -8.17 17.17
CA ALA A 160 -23.43 -8.21 15.72
C ALA A 160 -24.56 -7.28 15.21
N GLN A 161 -25.31 -6.63 16.09
CA GLN A 161 -26.31 -5.61 15.71
C GLN A 161 -25.68 -4.21 15.55
N LEU A 162 -24.48 -3.98 16.07
CA LEU A 162 -23.78 -2.70 15.97
C LEU A 162 -23.07 -2.57 14.61
N PRO A 163 -22.88 -1.35 14.10
CA PRO A 163 -22.21 -1.15 12.81
C PRO A 163 -20.72 -1.48 12.88
N ASP A 164 -20.19 -2.03 11.78
CA ASP A 164 -18.76 -2.28 11.61
C ASP A 164 -17.95 -1.00 11.80
N THR A 165 -17.03 -1.07 12.76
CA THR A 165 -16.20 0.04 13.18
C THR A 165 -14.76 -0.41 13.26
N VAL A 166 -13.88 0.45 12.76
CA VAL A 166 -12.43 0.26 12.79
C VAL A 166 -11.87 1.16 13.87
N ARG A 167 -11.30 0.55 14.90
CA ARG A 167 -10.62 1.23 15.99
C ARG A 167 -9.14 1.31 15.64
N ILE A 168 -8.64 2.51 15.43
CA ILE A 168 -7.27 2.80 14.97
C ILE A 168 -6.46 3.27 16.17
N PHE A 169 -5.24 2.76 16.31
CA PHE A 169 -4.36 3.07 17.43
C PHE A 169 -3.12 3.81 16.93
N ALA A 170 -2.87 4.99 17.49
CA ALA A 170 -1.63 5.74 17.32
C ALA A 170 -0.83 5.72 18.62
N THR A 171 0.47 5.44 18.50
CA THR A 171 1.38 5.28 19.65
C THR A 171 2.32 6.47 19.82
N SER A 172 2.25 7.44 18.90
CA SER A 172 2.97 8.71 18.95
C SER A 172 2.00 9.88 18.78
N LEU A 173 2.36 11.03 19.37
CA LEU A 173 1.58 12.27 19.21
C LEU A 173 1.58 12.76 17.75
N GLN A 174 2.66 12.49 17.01
CA GLN A 174 2.76 12.83 15.60
C GLN A 174 1.73 12.05 14.77
N ASP A 175 1.63 10.74 14.97
CA ASP A 175 0.66 9.90 14.27
C ASP A 175 -0.77 10.24 14.69
N ALA A 176 -0.99 10.52 15.98
CA ALA A 176 -2.27 10.98 16.49
C ALA A 176 -2.73 12.29 15.83
N GLY A 177 -1.80 13.21 15.54
CA GLY A 177 -2.08 14.45 14.82
C GLY A 177 -2.59 14.26 13.38
N HIS A 178 -2.42 13.08 12.81
CA HIS A 178 -2.96 12.71 11.50
C HIS A 178 -4.36 12.10 11.56
N LEU A 179 -4.81 11.67 12.75
CA LEU A 179 -6.15 11.14 12.97
C LEU A 179 -7.14 12.30 13.13
N VAL A 180 -7.81 12.64 12.03
CA VAL A 180 -8.76 13.75 11.97
C VAL A 180 -10.12 13.24 11.51
N ARG A 181 -11.21 13.74 12.08
CA ARG A 181 -12.57 13.41 11.63
C ARG A 181 -12.75 13.74 10.13
N GLY A 182 -13.40 12.85 9.39
CA GLY A 182 -13.60 12.95 7.94
C GLY A 182 -12.45 12.39 7.11
N ARG A 183 -11.32 12.03 7.74
CA ARG A 183 -10.17 11.42 7.07
C ARG A 183 -10.53 10.04 6.53
N THR A 184 -10.09 9.76 5.30
CA THR A 184 -10.24 8.44 4.67
C THR A 184 -9.21 7.45 5.22
N VAL A 185 -9.66 6.22 5.43
CA VAL A 185 -8.84 5.11 5.89
C VAL A 185 -9.10 3.91 4.97
N LEU A 186 -8.03 3.30 4.49
CA LEU A 186 -8.09 2.07 3.71
C LEU A 186 -7.91 0.87 4.64
N VAL A 187 -8.89 -0.02 4.64
CA VAL A 187 -9.01 -1.11 5.59
C VAL A 187 -8.96 -2.44 4.83
N PRO A 188 -7.91 -3.26 5.02
CA PRO A 188 -7.88 -4.60 4.43
C PRO A 188 -8.82 -5.53 5.21
N VAL A 189 -9.99 -5.81 4.65
CA VAL A 189 -10.99 -6.70 5.25
C VAL A 189 -10.78 -8.13 4.72
N PRO A 190 -10.57 -9.13 5.59
CA PRO A 190 -10.43 -10.52 5.18
C PRO A 190 -11.64 -10.98 4.35
N GLY A 191 -11.38 -11.52 3.16
CA GLY A 191 -12.41 -12.01 2.23
C GLY A 191 -13.10 -10.94 1.38
N ALA A 192 -13.00 -9.65 1.73
CA ALA A 192 -13.61 -8.55 0.96
C ALA A 192 -12.58 -7.62 0.28
N GLY A 193 -11.29 -7.77 0.57
CA GLY A 193 -10.23 -6.92 0.03
C GLY A 193 -10.15 -5.58 0.77
N THR A 194 -9.62 -4.55 0.11
CA THR A 194 -9.46 -3.23 0.72
C THR A 194 -10.75 -2.42 0.58
N VAL A 195 -11.34 -2.02 1.71
CA VAL A 195 -12.53 -1.17 1.76
C VAL A 195 -12.19 0.22 2.29
N GLN A 196 -13.01 1.20 1.92
CA GLN A 196 -12.87 2.57 2.41
C GLN A 196 -13.69 2.76 3.69
N ALA A 197 -13.03 3.30 4.72
CA ALA A 197 -13.65 3.78 5.95
C ALA A 197 -13.38 5.27 6.12
N THR A 198 -14.19 5.94 6.94
CA THR A 198 -14.02 7.36 7.27
C THR A 198 -13.95 7.53 8.79
N ILE A 199 -12.95 8.26 9.28
CA ILE A 199 -12.83 8.58 10.71
C ILE A 199 -14.04 9.41 11.14
N THR A 200 -14.84 8.88 12.05
CA THR A 200 -16.03 9.55 12.60
C THR A 200 -15.74 10.23 13.92
N GLU A 201 -14.80 9.69 14.70
CA GLU A 201 -14.50 10.13 16.06
C GLU A 201 -13.01 9.92 16.36
N VAL A 202 -12.46 10.80 17.20
CA VAL A 202 -11.07 10.74 17.68
C VAL A 202 -11.09 11.08 19.16
N ASP A 203 -10.53 10.21 19.98
CA ASP A 203 -10.48 10.43 21.42
C ASP A 203 -9.55 11.60 21.75
N SER A 204 -10.05 12.52 22.58
CA SER A 204 -9.32 13.73 22.96
C SER A 204 -8.12 13.47 23.88
N LEU A 205 -8.13 12.34 24.59
CA LEU A 205 -7.10 11.96 25.55
C LEU A 205 -6.56 10.56 25.21
N PRO A 206 -5.25 10.33 25.37
CA PRO A 206 -4.70 9.00 25.22
C PRO A 206 -5.20 8.09 26.35
N VAL A 207 -5.43 6.83 26.02
CA VAL A 207 -5.63 5.75 26.98
C VAL A 207 -4.31 5.04 27.25
N ARG A 208 -4.22 4.26 28.33
CA ARG A 208 -3.03 3.45 28.59
C ARG A 208 -3.14 2.14 27.84
N ALA A 209 -2.03 1.64 27.28
CA ALA A 209 -2.07 0.38 26.54
C ALA A 209 -2.55 -0.81 27.39
N GLU A 210 -2.18 -0.86 28.68
CA GLU A 210 -2.67 -1.89 29.63
C GLU A 210 -4.20 -1.90 29.80
N THR A 211 -4.88 -0.78 29.53
CA THR A 211 -6.36 -0.72 29.55
C THR A 211 -6.99 -1.25 28.26
N LEU A 212 -6.23 -1.28 27.16
CA LEU A 212 -6.66 -1.87 25.89
C LEU A 212 -6.57 -3.39 25.91
N ASP A 213 -5.55 -3.95 26.55
CA ASP A 213 -5.26 -5.40 26.61
C ASP A 213 -6.40 -6.23 27.25
N GLY A 214 -7.22 -5.62 28.11
CA GLY A 214 -8.40 -6.27 28.70
C GLY A 214 -9.69 -6.11 27.89
N THR A 215 -9.67 -5.24 26.87
CA THR A 215 -10.87 -4.93 26.06
C THR A 215 -10.98 -5.83 24.84
N PHE A 216 -9.87 -6.40 24.34
CA PHE A 216 -9.86 -7.21 23.13
C PHE A 216 -9.33 -8.62 23.38
N THR A 217 -9.96 -9.59 22.73
CA THR A 217 -9.53 -11.00 22.69
C THR A 217 -8.22 -11.22 21.95
N VAL A 218 -7.94 -10.30 21.03
CA VAL A 218 -6.93 -10.46 20.00
C VAL A 218 -5.72 -9.62 20.39
N PRO A 219 -4.51 -10.15 20.23
CA PRO A 219 -3.31 -9.34 20.40
C PRO A 219 -3.38 -8.15 19.45
N LEU A 220 -3.00 -6.98 19.95
CA LEU A 220 -2.92 -5.73 19.20
C LEU A 220 -1.49 -5.55 18.68
N PRO A 221 -1.12 -6.11 17.51
CA PRO A 221 0.23 -5.95 16.99
C PRO A 221 0.56 -4.47 16.79
N GLY A 222 1.71 -4.04 17.30
CA GLY A 222 2.18 -2.65 17.15
C GLY A 222 1.70 -1.67 18.22
N VAL A 223 0.85 -2.11 19.16
CA VAL A 223 0.52 -1.33 20.37
C VAL A 223 1.55 -1.68 21.46
N PRO A 224 2.15 -0.69 22.16
CA PRO A 224 3.07 -0.95 23.26
C PRO A 224 2.36 -1.66 24.41
N THR A 225 3.11 -2.24 25.36
CA THR A 225 2.53 -2.82 26.58
C THR A 225 2.69 -1.86 27.77
N GLY A 226 1.89 -2.07 28.82
CA GLY A 226 1.97 -1.31 30.07
C GLY A 226 1.34 0.09 30.02
N ALA A 227 1.92 1.05 30.72
CA ALA A 227 1.33 2.38 30.93
C ALA A 227 1.56 3.36 29.76
N ALA A 228 2.09 2.92 28.62
CA ALA A 228 2.35 3.78 27.47
C ALA A 228 1.04 4.40 26.92
N PRO A 229 1.05 5.69 26.55
CA PRO A 229 -0.13 6.36 26.01
C PRO A 229 -0.43 5.89 24.58
N VAL A 230 -1.71 5.68 24.29
CA VAL A 230 -2.24 5.28 22.98
C VAL A 230 -3.43 6.17 22.65
N TRP A 231 -3.39 6.84 21.51
CA TRP A 231 -4.50 7.63 20.99
C TRP A 231 -5.38 6.74 20.11
N VAL A 232 -6.70 6.87 20.28
CA VAL A 232 -7.67 6.02 19.61
C VAL A 232 -8.54 6.87 18.68
N ALA A 233 -8.78 6.37 17.48
CA ALA A 233 -9.78 6.93 16.57
C ALA A 233 -10.71 5.83 16.07
N TYR A 234 -11.93 6.21 15.72
CA TYR A 234 -12.97 5.31 15.23
C TYR A 234 -13.30 5.70 13.80
N ALA A 235 -13.25 4.73 12.90
CA ALA A 235 -13.66 4.89 11.51
C ALA A 235 -14.81 3.95 11.17
N ARG A 236 -15.79 4.46 10.42
CA ARG A 236 -16.95 3.67 9.98
C ARG A 236 -16.73 3.19 8.54
N ILE A 237 -17.02 1.92 8.29
CA ILE A 237 -17.04 1.35 6.94
C ILE A 237 -18.36 1.73 6.27
N GLN A 238 -18.30 2.28 5.04
CA GLN A 238 -19.52 2.74 4.34
C GLN A 238 -20.28 1.62 3.60
N ALA A 239 -19.57 0.56 3.21
CA ALA A 239 -20.15 -0.58 2.50
C ALA A 239 -19.77 -1.86 3.24
N SER A 240 -20.63 -2.32 4.15
CA SER A 240 -20.42 -3.61 4.82
C SER A 240 -21.45 -4.61 4.34
N ALA A 241 -20.96 -5.62 3.63
CA ALA A 241 -21.68 -6.85 3.27
C ALA A 241 -20.95 -8.10 3.82
N THR A 242 -19.96 -7.90 4.71
CA THR A 242 -19.10 -8.97 5.20
C THR A 242 -19.55 -9.40 6.60
N GLN A 243 -19.78 -10.70 6.78
CA GLN A 243 -20.19 -11.25 8.06
C GLN A 243 -18.96 -11.42 8.95
N LEU A 244 -18.62 -10.38 9.71
CA LEU A 244 -17.54 -10.40 10.69
C LEU A 244 -17.84 -11.44 11.78
N ARG A 245 -16.85 -12.27 12.10
CA ARG A 245 -16.92 -13.28 13.17
C ARG A 245 -16.07 -12.84 14.35
N GLY A 246 -16.44 -11.71 14.93
CA GLY A 246 -15.75 -11.09 16.07
C GLY A 246 -14.63 -10.11 15.66
N PRO A 247 -13.90 -9.59 16.67
CA PRO A 247 -12.83 -8.62 16.44
C PRO A 247 -11.67 -9.20 15.64
N VAL A 248 -11.20 -8.46 14.64
CA VAL A 248 -10.08 -8.85 13.78
C VAL A 248 -8.96 -7.80 13.89
N PRO A 249 -7.74 -8.17 14.34
CA PRO A 249 -6.61 -7.26 14.32
C PRO A 249 -6.09 -7.10 12.89
N LEU A 250 -5.79 -5.87 12.50
CA LEU A 250 -5.31 -5.54 11.16
C LEU A 250 -4.44 -4.27 11.17
N THR A 251 -3.82 -3.98 10.03
CA THR A 251 -3.10 -2.71 9.81
C THR A 251 -3.86 -1.92 8.75
N VAL A 252 -4.26 -0.70 9.09
CA VAL A 252 -4.92 0.21 8.16
C VAL A 252 -3.94 1.19 7.54
N SER A 253 -4.31 1.77 6.41
CA SER A 253 -3.61 2.90 5.80
C SER A 253 -4.46 4.15 5.88
N VAL A 254 -4.07 5.12 6.70
CA VAL A 254 -4.72 6.44 6.78
C VAL A 254 -4.24 7.29 5.60
N ASP A 255 -5.17 7.82 4.81
CA ASP A 255 -4.86 8.63 3.64
C ASP A 255 -4.49 10.07 4.03
N LEU A 256 -3.19 10.37 4.03
CA LEU A 256 -2.67 11.69 4.34
C LEU A 256 -2.76 12.65 3.14
N GLY A 257 -3.27 12.19 1.99
CA GLY A 257 -3.40 12.93 0.75
C GLY A 257 -2.29 12.62 -0.26
N ALA A 258 -2.18 13.48 -1.26
CA ALA A 258 -1.15 13.39 -2.28
C ALA A 258 0.12 14.17 -1.87
N ARG A 259 1.29 13.56 -2.08
CA ARG A 259 2.57 14.29 -2.09
C ARG A 259 3.20 14.23 -3.46
N HIS A 260 3.90 15.30 -3.84
CA HIS A 260 4.65 15.30 -5.08
C HIS A 260 5.94 14.47 -4.93
N PRO A 261 6.39 13.74 -5.98
CA PRO A 261 7.60 12.92 -5.93
C PRO A 261 8.84 13.66 -5.43
N TYR A 262 9.02 14.92 -5.82
CA TYR A 262 10.17 15.72 -5.37
C TYR A 262 10.18 15.94 -3.84
N GLN A 263 9.01 15.98 -3.18
CA GLN A 263 8.93 16.14 -1.73
C GLN A 263 9.39 14.89 -0.98
N ALA A 264 9.22 13.70 -1.59
CA ALA A 264 9.73 12.45 -1.03
C ALA A 264 11.25 12.35 -1.11
N VAL A 265 11.87 12.91 -2.16
CA VAL A 265 13.32 12.87 -2.38
C VAL A 265 14.05 13.95 -1.59
N PHE A 266 13.50 15.17 -1.51
CA PHE A 266 14.20 16.33 -0.96
C PHE A 266 13.76 16.73 0.46
N GLY A 267 12.86 15.97 1.10
CA GLY A 267 12.51 16.10 2.53
C GLY A 267 11.90 17.44 2.97
N SER A 268 11.68 18.38 2.05
CA SER A 268 11.31 19.76 2.34
C SER A 268 9.83 19.99 2.05
N GLY A 269 9.02 19.81 3.09
CA GLY A 269 7.58 20.14 3.06
C GLY A 269 7.00 20.58 4.41
N ALA A 270 7.79 20.60 5.48
CA ALA A 270 7.38 21.16 6.77
C ALA A 270 7.94 22.59 6.89
N GLY A 271 7.22 23.56 6.35
CA GLY A 271 7.62 24.97 6.49
C GLY A 271 7.00 25.88 5.44
N ARG A 272 5.69 26.10 5.53
CA ARG A 272 5.03 27.37 5.21
C ARG A 272 3.67 27.42 5.89
#